data_AF-A0A838HT76-F1
#
_entry.id   AF-A0A838HT76-F1
#
_cell.length_a   1.000
_cell.length_b   1.000
_cell.length_c   1.000
_cell.angle_alpha   90.00
_cell.angle_beta   90.00
_cell.angle_gamma   90.00
#
_symmetry.space_group_name_H-M   'P 1'
#
loop_
_entity.id
_entity.type
_entity.pdbx_description
1 polymer ?
#
loop_
_entity_poly.entity_id
_entity_poly.type
_entity_poly.pdbx_seq_one_letter_code
_entity_poly.pdbx_strand_id
1 'polypeptide(L)'
;MSTESPLERILRLRADDDPREPQTVHEWLRRNGGTSPEGRWTLATFAARTAAGEDFFFGLREFLDGFYGLFTNDHREALVRDRPDDLDDPRLDAFLGALAEHFAAVHGFDRPAWATERHRFLDRYWFAAEEPGFRAMAVVESPAAFRRRGIMITDGLLFRL
;
A
#
# COMPACT_ATOMS: atom_id res chain seq x y z
N MET A 1 16.31 18.08 36.20
CA MET A 1 15.68 18.17 34.87
C MET A 1 14.70 17.01 34.77
N SER A 2 13.42 17.26 34.99
CA SER A 2 12.40 16.21 34.94
C SER A 2 12.09 15.87 33.49
N THR A 3 12.23 14.60 33.13
CA THR A 3 11.94 14.07 31.81
C THR A 3 10.42 13.92 31.66
N GLU A 4 9.84 14.54 30.64
CA GLU A 4 8.41 14.47 30.33
C GLU A 4 7.97 13.02 30.14
N SER A 5 6.84 12.64 30.77
CA SER A 5 6.30 11.29 30.67
C SER A 5 5.79 11.01 29.24
N PRO A 6 5.96 9.78 28.70
CA PRO A 6 5.40 9.41 27.40
C PRO A 6 3.90 9.68 27.26
N LEU A 7 3.13 9.58 28.36
CA LEU A 7 1.70 9.89 28.37
C LEU A 7 1.42 11.38 28.29
N GLU A 8 2.24 12.22 28.92
CA GLU A 8 2.11 13.68 28.83
C GLU A 8 2.42 14.18 27.42
N ARG A 9 3.39 13.55 26.75
CA ARG A 9 3.71 13.83 25.36
C ARG A 9 2.56 13.48 24.41
N ILE A 10 1.90 12.35 24.62
CA ILE A 10 0.73 11.91 23.81
C ILE A 10 -0.48 12.82 24.05
N LEU A 11 -0.74 13.23 25.29
CA LEU A 11 -1.86 14.12 25.62
C LEU A 11 -1.64 15.54 25.09
N ARG A 12 -0.39 16.01 25.06
CA ARG A 12 -0.03 17.29 24.44
C ARG A 12 -0.22 17.28 22.93
N LEU A 13 0.20 16.20 22.26
CA LEU A 13 -0.02 16.02 20.82
C LEU A 13 -1.51 15.98 20.45
N ARG A 14 -2.40 15.59 21.37
CA ARG A 14 -3.87 15.67 21.19
C ARG A 14 -4.48 17.02 21.58
N ALA A 15 -3.77 17.84 22.35
CA ALA A 15 -4.25 19.15 22.80
C ALA A 15 -3.84 20.29 21.85
N ASP A 16 -2.85 20.05 21.00
CA ASP A 16 -2.37 20.96 19.95
C ASP A 16 -3.09 20.78 18.60
N ASP A 17 -4.23 20.06 18.55
CA ASP A 17 -5.09 19.98 17.36
C ASP A 17 -5.58 21.40 17.00
N ASP A 18 -4.97 22.03 15.99
CA ASP A 18 -5.44 23.31 15.42
C ASP A 18 -6.84 23.07 14.83
N PRO A 19 -7.87 23.83 15.21
CA PRO A 19 -9.22 23.70 14.62
C PRO A 19 -9.27 23.98 13.10
N ARG A 20 -8.16 24.44 12.50
CA ARG A 20 -7.98 24.59 11.05
C ARG A 20 -7.32 23.37 10.38
N GLU A 21 -6.87 22.39 11.17
CA GLU A 21 -6.50 21.08 10.66
C GLU A 21 -7.76 20.30 10.28
N PRO A 22 -7.80 19.72 9.07
CA PRO A 22 -8.94 18.98 8.57
C PRO A 22 -9.28 17.82 9.51
N GLN A 23 -10.50 17.86 10.04
CA GLN A 23 -10.99 16.98 11.12
C GLN A 23 -11.24 15.54 10.64
N THR A 24 -11.11 15.31 9.33
CA THR A 24 -11.28 14.01 8.69
C THR A 24 -10.22 13.81 7.62
N VAL A 25 -9.77 12.57 7.48
CA VAL A 25 -8.90 12.11 6.38
C VAL A 25 -9.44 12.54 5.00
N HIS A 26 -10.77 12.60 4.85
CA HIS A 26 -11.45 13.06 3.64
C HIS A 26 -11.18 14.53 3.31
N GLU A 27 -11.37 15.41 4.29
CA GLU A 27 -11.14 16.83 4.13
C GLU A 27 -9.67 17.11 3.87
N TRP A 28 -8.80 16.36 4.55
CA TRP A 28 -7.36 16.47 4.39
C TRP A 28 -6.94 16.01 2.97
N LEU A 29 -7.44 14.88 2.46
CA LEU A 29 -7.13 14.35 1.11
C LEU A 29 -7.65 15.27 0.00
N ARG A 30 -8.85 15.83 0.16
CA ARG A 30 -9.45 16.79 -0.78
C ARG A 30 -8.61 18.07 -0.89
N ARG A 31 -7.98 18.49 0.22
CA ARG A 31 -7.18 19.72 0.31
C ARG A 31 -5.74 19.54 -0.15
N ASN A 32 -5.19 18.34 -0.02
CA ASN A 32 -3.78 18.02 -0.31
C ASN A 32 -3.57 17.12 -1.55
N GLY A 33 -4.60 16.96 -2.38
CA GLY A 33 -4.50 16.32 -3.69
C GLY A 33 -4.33 14.80 -3.68
N GLY A 34 -4.54 14.12 -2.55
CA GLY A 34 -4.40 12.66 -2.45
C GLY A 34 -3.08 12.14 -1.84
N THR A 35 -2.06 12.99 -1.68
CA THR A 35 -1.00 12.81 -0.63
C THR A 35 -1.71 12.52 0.70
N SER A 36 -1.17 11.86 1.75
CA SER A 36 -1.74 11.77 3.14
C SER A 36 -0.99 12.73 4.10
N PRO A 37 -1.47 13.16 5.31
CA PRO A 37 -0.76 14.16 6.15
C PRO A 37 0.66 13.75 6.50
N GLU A 38 0.91 12.44 6.49
CA GLU A 38 2.22 11.87 6.78
C GLU A 38 2.95 11.34 5.55
N GLY A 39 2.38 11.45 4.34
CA GLY A 39 2.95 10.88 3.12
C GLY A 39 3.00 9.34 3.10
N ARG A 40 3.00 8.64 4.24
CA ARG A 40 3.32 7.22 4.43
C ARG A 40 2.44 6.18 3.73
N TRP A 41 1.28 6.55 3.21
CA TRP A 41 0.20 5.59 2.92
C TRP A 41 -0.15 5.40 1.45
N THR A 42 0.52 6.07 0.52
CA THR A 42 0.31 5.81 -0.92
C THR A 42 1.25 4.71 -1.40
N LEU A 43 0.92 4.05 -2.52
CA LEU A 43 1.85 3.12 -3.17
C LEU A 43 3.16 3.80 -3.58
N ALA A 44 3.11 5.10 -3.94
CA ALA A 44 4.30 5.87 -4.27
C ALA A 44 5.24 6.01 -3.06
N THR A 45 4.72 6.36 -1.88
CA THR A 45 5.55 6.48 -0.68
C THR A 45 5.96 5.11 -0.14
N PHE A 46 5.12 4.09 -0.26
CA PHE A 46 5.50 2.72 0.04
C PHE A 46 6.72 2.28 -0.80
N ALA A 47 6.71 2.56 -2.11
CA ALA A 47 7.86 2.29 -2.96
C ALA A 47 9.08 3.11 -2.54
N ALA A 48 8.91 4.41 -2.26
CA ALA A 48 10.03 5.27 -1.82
C ALA A 48 10.69 4.78 -0.52
N ARG A 49 9.90 4.29 0.45
CA ARG A 49 10.41 3.69 1.69
C ARG A 49 11.15 2.38 1.42
N THR A 50 10.61 1.54 0.54
CA THR A 50 11.28 0.31 0.10
C THR A 50 12.62 0.63 -0.55
N ALA A 51 12.67 1.62 -1.46
CA ALA A 51 13.91 2.08 -2.10
C ALA A 51 14.92 2.65 -1.10
N ALA A 52 14.45 3.24 0.00
CA ALA A 52 15.27 3.70 1.12
C ALA A 52 15.78 2.57 2.05
N GLY A 53 15.46 1.31 1.75
CA GLY A 53 15.95 0.12 2.46
C GLY A 53 14.98 -0.47 3.48
N GLU A 54 13.71 -0.05 3.49
CA GLU A 54 12.69 -0.71 4.29
C GLU A 54 12.33 -2.11 3.73
N ASP A 55 12.05 -3.05 4.62
CA ASP A 55 11.55 -4.37 4.22
C ASP A 55 10.19 -4.26 3.52
N PHE A 56 10.12 -4.77 2.29
CA PHE A 56 8.94 -4.63 1.43
C PHE A 56 7.69 -5.26 2.06
N PHE A 57 7.80 -6.45 2.66
CA PHE A 57 6.64 -7.15 3.22
C PHE A 57 6.19 -6.55 4.55
N PHE A 58 7.09 -5.94 5.30
CA PHE A 58 6.76 -5.09 6.44
C PHE A 58 5.99 -3.84 5.99
N GLY A 59 6.51 -3.08 5.02
CA GLY A 59 5.82 -1.91 4.46
C GLY A 59 4.47 -2.26 3.83
N LEU A 60 4.37 -3.43 3.20
CA LEU A 60 3.11 -3.96 2.66
C LEU A 60 2.07 -4.15 3.77
N ARG A 61 2.42 -4.77 4.90
CA ARG A 61 1.49 -4.97 6.01
C ARG A 61 0.98 -3.64 6.54
N GLU A 62 1.88 -2.68 6.79
CA GLU A 62 1.48 -1.35 7.24
C GLU A 62 0.55 -0.66 6.23
N PHE A 63 0.88 -0.74 4.93
CA PHE A 63 0.03 -0.19 3.88
C PHE A 63 -1.36 -0.82 3.89
N LEU A 64 -1.46 -2.15 3.99
CA LEU A 64 -2.73 -2.89 4.01
C LEU A 64 -3.56 -2.55 5.26
N ASP A 65 -2.92 -2.46 6.43
CA ASP A 65 -3.56 -2.04 7.69
C ASP A 65 -4.18 -0.65 7.55
N GLY A 66 -3.44 0.30 6.96
CA GLY A 66 -3.95 1.62 6.64
C GLY A 66 -5.12 1.55 5.66
N PHE A 67 -4.92 0.89 4.51
CA PHE A 67 -5.87 0.79 3.40
C PHE A 67 -7.24 0.22 3.82
N TYR A 68 -7.23 -0.82 4.68
CA TYR A 68 -8.45 -1.44 5.18
C TYR A 68 -9.01 -0.78 6.45
N GLY A 69 -8.16 -0.29 7.34
CA GLY A 69 -8.55 0.21 8.67
C GLY A 69 -8.93 1.70 8.73
N LEU A 70 -8.39 2.54 7.85
CA LEU A 70 -8.43 4.01 8.03
C LEU A 70 -9.17 4.77 6.92
N PHE A 71 -9.44 4.15 5.76
CA PHE A 71 -9.87 4.86 4.56
C PHE A 71 -11.21 4.36 3.99
N THR A 72 -12.08 5.29 3.58
CA THR A 72 -13.30 5.01 2.81
C THR A 72 -12.98 4.77 1.33
N ASN A 73 -13.92 4.24 0.54
CA ASN A 73 -13.71 3.96 -0.89
C ASN A 73 -13.21 5.18 -1.69
N ASP A 74 -13.78 6.37 -1.46
CA ASP A 74 -13.36 7.61 -2.13
C ASP A 74 -11.87 7.96 -1.90
N HIS A 75 -11.28 7.49 -0.80
CA HIS A 75 -9.87 7.72 -0.48
C HIS A 75 -8.96 6.65 -1.04
N ARG A 76 -9.45 5.41 -1.19
CA ARG A 76 -8.66 4.27 -1.64
C ARG A 76 -8.09 4.47 -3.03
N GLU A 77 -8.83 5.13 -3.92
CA GLU A 77 -8.33 5.50 -5.25
C GLU A 77 -7.10 6.41 -5.14
N ALA A 78 -7.13 7.41 -4.26
CA ALA A 78 -6.02 8.35 -4.08
C ALA A 78 -4.74 7.64 -3.61
N LEU A 79 -4.86 6.59 -2.78
CA LEU A 79 -3.70 5.84 -2.27
C LEU A 79 -2.93 5.09 -3.37
N VAL A 80 -3.59 4.78 -4.49
CA VAL A 80 -2.98 4.04 -5.61
C VAL A 80 -2.82 4.90 -6.87
N ARG A 81 -3.30 6.14 -6.86
CA ARG A 81 -3.33 7.00 -8.05
C ARG A 81 -1.93 7.33 -8.56
N ASP A 82 -1.07 7.81 -7.67
CA ASP A 82 0.23 8.32 -8.04
C ASP A 82 1.17 7.19 -8.46
N ARG A 83 1.85 7.39 -9.59
CA ARG A 83 2.84 6.45 -10.10
C ARG A 83 4.02 6.40 -9.12
N PRO A 84 4.39 5.22 -8.59
CA PRO A 84 5.62 5.05 -7.83
C PRO A 84 6.86 5.19 -8.70
N ASP A 85 7.98 5.63 -8.11
CA ASP A 85 9.30 5.44 -8.70
C ASP A 85 9.61 3.94 -8.83
N ASP A 86 10.38 3.60 -9.85
CA ASP A 86 10.75 2.21 -10.15
C ASP A 86 11.72 1.69 -9.06
N LEU A 87 11.57 0.42 -8.70
CA LEU A 87 12.40 -0.27 -7.71
C LEU A 87 13.51 -1.08 -8.39
N ASP A 88 14.60 -1.34 -7.67
CA ASP A 88 15.71 -2.14 -8.21
C ASP A 88 15.32 -3.60 -8.47
N ASP A 89 14.30 -4.12 -7.78
CA ASP A 89 13.77 -5.47 -7.97
C ASP A 89 12.47 -5.46 -8.80
N PRO A 90 12.49 -5.97 -10.05
CA PRO A 90 11.31 -5.97 -10.92
C PRO A 90 10.14 -6.76 -10.36
N ARG A 91 10.38 -7.71 -9.43
CA ARG A 91 9.31 -8.44 -8.74
C ARG A 91 8.45 -7.51 -7.90
N LEU A 92 9.07 -6.53 -7.26
CA LEU A 92 8.40 -5.56 -6.40
C LEU A 92 7.63 -4.55 -7.25
N ASP A 93 8.19 -4.09 -8.37
CA ASP A 93 7.46 -3.23 -9.31
C ASP A 93 6.22 -3.88 -9.91
N ALA A 94 6.33 -5.16 -10.27
CA ALA A 94 5.21 -5.96 -10.72
C ALA A 94 4.16 -6.12 -9.60
N PHE A 95 4.59 -6.29 -8.34
CA PHE A 95 3.71 -6.40 -7.19
C PHE A 95 2.92 -5.11 -6.95
N LEU A 96 3.58 -3.94 -7.02
CA LEU A 96 2.90 -2.64 -6.91
C LEU A 96 1.85 -2.44 -8.00
N GLY A 97 2.17 -2.83 -9.25
CA GLY A 97 1.20 -2.81 -10.36
C GLY A 97 0.02 -3.77 -10.13
N ALA A 98 0.28 -4.94 -9.54
CA ALA A 98 -0.75 -5.91 -9.19
C ALA A 98 -1.68 -5.39 -8.08
N LEU A 99 -1.13 -4.76 -7.04
CA LEU A 99 -1.91 -4.13 -5.96
C LEU A 99 -2.85 -3.06 -6.50
N ALA A 100 -2.33 -2.11 -7.29
CA ALA A 100 -3.15 -1.03 -7.85
C ALA A 100 -4.30 -1.57 -8.70
N GLU A 101 -4.05 -2.56 -9.55
CA GLU A 101 -5.11 -3.19 -10.35
C GLU A 101 -6.09 -4.02 -9.51
N HIS A 102 -5.60 -4.76 -8.52
CA HIS A 102 -6.44 -5.54 -7.63
C HIS A 102 -7.40 -4.65 -6.85
N PHE A 103 -6.90 -3.57 -6.23
CA PHE A 103 -7.74 -2.66 -5.46
C PHE A 103 -8.74 -1.91 -6.33
N ALA A 104 -8.34 -1.46 -7.53
CA ALA A 104 -9.26 -0.85 -8.48
C ALA A 104 -10.43 -1.78 -8.81
N ALA A 105 -10.13 -3.05 -9.11
CA ALA A 105 -11.14 -4.05 -9.42
C ALA A 105 -12.08 -4.35 -8.23
N VAL A 106 -11.54 -4.51 -7.02
CA VAL A 106 -12.33 -4.89 -5.83
C VAL A 106 -13.16 -3.73 -5.29
N HIS A 107 -12.69 -2.49 -5.42
CA HIS A 107 -13.35 -1.31 -4.85
C HIS A 107 -14.11 -0.46 -5.88
N GLY A 108 -14.08 -0.84 -7.17
CA GLY A 108 -14.92 -0.24 -8.21
C GLY A 108 -14.46 1.15 -8.66
N PHE A 109 -13.17 1.44 -8.61
CA PHE A 109 -12.57 2.67 -9.15
C PHE A 109 -11.67 2.38 -10.35
N ASP A 110 -11.31 3.42 -11.11
CA ASP A 110 -10.49 3.26 -12.31
C ASP A 110 -9.06 2.84 -11.98
N ARG A 111 -8.59 1.81 -12.68
CA ARG A 111 -7.20 1.34 -12.55
C ARG A 111 -6.23 2.42 -13.06
N PRO A 112 -5.20 2.80 -12.28
CA PRO A 112 -4.16 3.72 -12.75
C PRO A 112 -3.43 3.19 -14.00
N ALA A 113 -3.18 4.07 -14.97
CA ALA A 113 -2.54 3.69 -16.24
C ALA A 113 -1.13 3.10 -16.02
N TRP A 114 -0.39 3.63 -15.05
CA TRP A 114 0.96 3.19 -14.71
C TRP A 114 1.00 1.71 -14.27
N ALA A 115 -0.09 1.18 -13.69
CA ALA A 115 -0.15 -0.21 -13.24
C ALA A 115 0.03 -1.22 -14.39
N THR A 116 -0.23 -0.82 -15.63
CA THR A 116 -0.07 -1.65 -16.84
C THR A 116 1.20 -1.39 -17.64
N GLU A 117 2.17 -0.67 -17.07
CA GLU A 117 3.46 -0.48 -17.70
C GLU A 117 4.19 -1.82 -17.88
N ARG A 118 4.89 -1.96 -19.01
CA ARG A 118 5.47 -3.24 -19.44
C ARG A 118 6.40 -3.87 -18.41
N HIS A 119 7.22 -3.07 -17.71
CA HIS A 119 8.18 -3.57 -16.72
C HIS A 119 7.51 -4.12 -15.45
N ARG A 120 6.20 -3.90 -15.26
CA ARG A 120 5.41 -4.43 -14.13
C ARG A 120 4.79 -5.81 -14.42
N PHE A 121 5.26 -6.48 -15.47
CA PHE A 121 4.90 -7.85 -15.82
C PHE A 121 6.17 -8.70 -15.84
N LEU A 122 6.16 -9.80 -15.11
CA LEU A 122 7.31 -10.70 -15.06
C LEU A 122 7.29 -11.67 -16.23
N ASP A 123 8.47 -11.96 -16.79
CA ASP A 123 8.65 -12.99 -17.80
C ASP A 123 8.58 -14.42 -17.24
N ARG A 124 8.71 -14.56 -15.91
CA ARG A 124 8.69 -15.85 -15.20
C ARG A 124 7.82 -15.75 -13.96
N TYR A 125 7.16 -16.86 -13.62
CA TYR A 125 6.40 -16.94 -12.39
C TYR A 125 7.27 -16.75 -11.16
N TRP A 126 6.85 -15.87 -10.27
CA TRP A 126 7.43 -15.64 -8.96
C TRP A 126 6.41 -16.00 -7.88
N PHE A 127 6.81 -16.87 -6.96
CA PHE A 127 6.04 -17.23 -5.78
C PHE A 127 6.55 -16.40 -4.61
N ALA A 128 5.70 -15.53 -4.05
CA ALA A 128 6.10 -14.63 -2.96
C ALA A 128 6.27 -15.39 -1.63
N ALA A 129 5.55 -16.50 -1.44
CA ALA A 129 5.77 -17.41 -0.32
C ALA A 129 7.01 -18.27 -0.56
N GLU A 130 7.91 -18.32 0.43
CA GLU A 130 9.14 -19.11 0.34
C GLU A 130 8.87 -20.60 0.56
N GLU A 131 7.87 -20.94 1.36
CA GLU A 131 7.56 -22.31 1.74
C GLU A 131 6.91 -23.07 0.57
N PRO A 132 7.52 -24.20 0.11
CA PRO A 132 7.02 -24.96 -1.02
C PRO A 132 5.57 -25.42 -0.87
N GLY A 133 5.12 -25.67 0.37
CA GLY A 133 3.75 -26.10 0.68
C GLY A 133 2.68 -25.08 0.26
N PHE A 134 3.00 -23.79 0.24
CA PHE A 134 2.05 -22.74 -0.16
C PHE A 134 1.98 -22.51 -1.67
N ARG A 135 2.90 -23.08 -2.46
CA ARG A 135 2.89 -22.84 -3.93
C ARG A 135 1.64 -23.40 -4.61
N ALA A 136 1.18 -24.58 -4.19
CA ALA A 136 -0.04 -25.16 -4.74
C ALA A 136 -1.27 -24.29 -4.41
N MET A 137 -1.35 -23.78 -3.18
CA MET A 137 -2.41 -22.84 -2.78
C MET A 137 -2.33 -21.54 -3.58
N ALA A 138 -1.13 -20.96 -3.72
CA ALA A 138 -0.94 -19.72 -4.45
C ALA A 138 -1.40 -19.83 -5.92
N VAL A 139 -1.20 -20.97 -6.60
CA VAL A 139 -1.71 -21.18 -7.98
C VAL A 139 -3.24 -21.08 -8.04
N VAL A 140 -3.92 -21.59 -7.02
CA VAL A 140 -5.39 -21.59 -6.95
C VAL A 140 -5.90 -20.20 -6.56
N GLU A 141 -5.35 -19.64 -5.48
CA GLU A 141 -5.85 -18.45 -4.79
C GLU A 141 -5.47 -17.14 -5.49
N SER A 142 -4.29 -17.07 -6.14
CA SER A 142 -3.73 -15.80 -6.64
C SER A 142 -4.76 -14.96 -7.39
N PRO A 143 -5.02 -13.71 -6.95
CA PRO A 143 -5.95 -12.83 -7.63
C PRO A 143 -5.52 -12.58 -9.08
N ALA A 144 -6.49 -12.35 -9.97
CA ALA A 144 -6.25 -12.21 -11.40
C ALA A 144 -5.20 -11.15 -11.75
N ALA A 145 -5.20 -10.02 -11.03
CA ALA A 145 -4.24 -8.92 -11.20
C ALA A 145 -2.79 -9.32 -10.93
N PHE A 146 -2.56 -10.22 -9.96
CA PHE A 146 -1.25 -10.79 -9.64
C PHE A 146 -0.86 -11.88 -10.64
N ARG A 147 -1.80 -12.81 -10.90
CA ARG A 147 -1.57 -13.96 -11.79
C ARG A 147 -1.15 -13.54 -13.19
N ARG A 148 -1.81 -12.52 -13.77
CA ARG A 148 -1.49 -11.99 -15.11
C ARG A 148 -0.11 -11.32 -15.20
N ARG A 149 0.51 -10.98 -14.07
CA ARG A 149 1.86 -10.39 -13.96
C ARG A 149 2.92 -11.43 -13.60
N GLY A 150 2.56 -12.71 -13.56
CA GLY A 150 3.45 -13.78 -13.17
C GLY A 150 3.65 -13.88 -11.65
N ILE A 151 2.83 -13.22 -10.83
CA ILE A 151 2.98 -13.23 -9.37
C ILE A 151 2.00 -14.23 -8.76
N MET A 152 2.53 -15.11 -7.93
CA MET A 152 1.78 -16.14 -7.22
C MET A 152 1.81 -15.87 -5.72
N ILE A 153 0.65 -15.54 -5.16
CA ILE A 153 0.42 -15.25 -3.75
C ILE A 153 -0.77 -16.05 -3.23
N THR A 154 -0.79 -16.32 -1.93
CA THR A 154 -1.98 -16.79 -1.25
C THR A 154 -2.86 -15.60 -0.87
N ASP A 155 -4.17 -15.80 -0.73
CA ASP A 155 -5.09 -14.73 -0.32
C ASP A 155 -4.72 -14.16 1.06
N GLY A 156 -4.17 -15.02 1.93
CA GLY A 156 -3.67 -14.62 3.25
C GLY A 156 -2.55 -13.57 3.21
N LEU A 157 -1.89 -13.32 2.07
CA LEU A 157 -0.92 -12.22 1.96
C LEU A 157 -1.60 -10.84 1.92
N LEU A 158 -2.82 -10.76 1.40
CA LEU A 158 -3.56 -9.49 1.26
C LEU A 158 -4.52 -9.22 2.41
N PHE A 159 -4.93 -10.26 3.14
CA PHE A 159 -6.01 -10.18 4.15
C PHE A 159 -5.60 -10.62 5.55
N ARG A 160 -4.32 -10.97 5.81
CA ARG A 160 -3.88 -11.35 7.16
C ARG A 160 -3.84 -10.10 8.06
N LEU A 161 -4.95 -9.89 8.76
CA LEU A 161 -5.09 -9.10 9.99
C LEU A 161 -4.72 -9.98 11.21
#